data_AF-A0AAD3YD56-F1
#
_entry.id   AF-A0AAD3YD56-F1
#
_cell.length_a   1.000
_cell.length_b   1.000
_cell.length_c   1.000
_cell.angle_alpha   90.00
_cell.angle_beta   90.00
_cell.angle_gamma   90.00
#
_symmetry.space_group_name_H-M   'P 1'
#
loop_
_entity.id
_entity.type
_entity.pdbx_description
1 polymer ?
#
loop_
_entity_poly.entity_id
_entity_poly.type
_entity_poly.pdbx_seq_one_letter_code
_entity_poly.pdbx_strand_id
1 'polypeptide(L)'
;MSTGSGPSIKSGVMRQYHCNRTTEVTVLCQIKGDTIGSWRLWDRTSDGCFVLGRWVITGKTGFVAPLCNADGTPPAPAPPAPGHSHHMAPWCCKGINDAGIALIKEYAPFASNPVNDYAGRLKIGYGHVCHIRCKPSLAPEAAETLLLEDIPEHAACLCAALDHPTFNCNEWAALVSWTHDIGCGNTNDSVLVARLNAGESTSAVPQTELPKWNKGGSIEVPALSARRAAEVKLAMTCADKAMPTLNQTAYPQCGCSL
;
A
#
# COMPACT_ATOMS: atom_id res chain seq x y z
N MET A 1 -3.90 26.69 3.24
CA MET A 1 -3.79 26.61 1.78
C MET A 1 -5.07 27.13 1.14
N SER A 2 -4.96 28.08 0.22
CA SER A 2 -6.11 28.57 -0.56
C SER A 2 -6.22 27.79 -1.87
N THR A 3 -7.39 27.27 -2.20
CA THR A 3 -7.65 26.59 -3.48
C THR A 3 -8.53 27.45 -4.39
N GLY A 4 -8.34 27.31 -5.70
CA GLY A 4 -9.02 28.12 -6.71
C GLY A 4 -9.85 27.29 -7.68
N SER A 5 -10.75 27.95 -8.41
CA SER A 5 -11.58 27.33 -9.46
C SER A 5 -10.80 26.98 -10.74
N GLY A 6 -9.55 27.43 -10.87
CA GLY A 6 -8.68 27.16 -12.02
C GLY A 6 -7.20 27.13 -11.65
N PRO A 7 -6.31 26.66 -12.54
CA PRO A 7 -4.87 26.59 -12.32
C PRO A 7 -4.19 27.97 -12.49
N SER A 8 -4.77 28.99 -11.85
CA SER A 8 -4.33 30.39 -11.95
C SER A 8 -4.39 31.10 -10.60
N ILE A 9 -3.40 31.95 -10.34
CA ILE A 9 -3.36 32.81 -9.13
C ILE A 9 -4.41 33.93 -9.15
N LYS A 10 -5.06 34.16 -10.29
CA LYS A 10 -6.16 35.12 -10.45
C LYS A 10 -7.54 34.48 -10.22
N SER A 11 -7.60 33.16 -10.04
CA SER A 11 -8.85 32.47 -9.74
C SER A 11 -9.31 32.79 -8.32
N GLY A 12 -10.61 32.95 -8.12
CA GLY A 12 -11.19 33.23 -6.80
C GLY A 12 -10.87 32.11 -5.81
N VAL A 13 -10.51 32.46 -4.58
CA VAL A 13 -10.26 31.49 -3.52
C VAL A 13 -11.58 30.81 -3.16
N MET A 14 -11.72 29.55 -3.55
CA MET A 14 -12.90 28.72 -3.33
C MET A 14 -12.90 28.09 -1.94
N ARG A 15 -11.72 27.76 -1.40
CA ARG A 15 -11.60 27.13 -0.08
C ARG A 15 -10.27 27.47 0.58
N GLN A 16 -10.27 27.56 1.91
CA GLN A 16 -9.04 27.64 2.71
C GLN A 16 -8.92 26.41 3.62
N TYR A 17 -7.83 25.67 3.44
CA TYR A 17 -7.45 24.55 4.28
C TYR A 17 -6.47 25.02 5.36
N HIS A 18 -6.67 24.58 6.61
CA HIS A 18 -5.63 24.74 7.62
C HIS A 18 -4.47 23.79 7.31
N CYS A 19 -3.22 24.23 7.55
CA CYS A 19 -2.06 23.36 7.43
C CYS A 19 -2.04 22.38 8.61
N ASN A 20 -2.88 21.36 8.55
CA ASN A 20 -2.87 20.21 9.46
C ASN A 20 -2.82 18.94 8.60
N ARG A 21 -2.02 17.94 9.03
CA ARG A 21 -1.71 16.72 8.26
C ARG A 21 -2.89 15.73 8.15
N THR A 22 -4.12 16.21 8.30
CA THR A 22 -5.32 15.37 8.45
C THR A 22 -6.34 15.56 7.33
N THR A 23 -6.04 16.43 6.36
CA THR A 23 -6.93 16.67 5.22
C THR A 23 -6.37 15.97 3.99
N GLU A 24 -7.03 14.90 3.57
CA GLU A 24 -6.67 14.14 2.35
C GLU A 24 -7.51 14.63 1.16
N VAL A 25 -6.86 14.74 0.00
CA VAL A 25 -7.50 15.11 -1.27
C VAL A 25 -6.97 14.20 -2.38
N THR A 26 -7.85 13.63 -3.19
CA THR A 26 -7.46 12.76 -4.31
C THR A 26 -7.11 13.60 -5.52
N VAL A 27 -5.94 13.38 -6.12
CA VAL A 27 -5.58 14.01 -7.40
C VAL A 27 -6.25 13.25 -8.54
N LEU A 28 -7.18 13.90 -9.25
CA LEU A 28 -7.91 13.33 -10.39
C LEU A 28 -7.12 13.45 -11.70
N CYS A 29 -6.48 14.60 -11.91
CA CYS A 29 -5.64 14.87 -13.07
C CYS A 29 -4.69 16.03 -12.76
N GLN A 30 -3.68 16.21 -13.60
CA GLN A 30 -2.65 17.22 -13.42
C GLN A 30 -2.49 18.12 -14.65
N ILE A 31 -2.22 19.39 -14.43
CA ILE A 31 -2.07 20.39 -15.50
C ILE A 31 -0.99 21.42 -15.16
N LYS A 32 -0.34 21.99 -16.18
CA LYS A 32 0.57 23.13 -15.99
C LYS A 32 -0.23 24.44 -16.02
N GLY A 33 0.03 25.31 -15.06
CA GLY A 33 -0.68 26.59 -14.90
C GLY A 33 0.24 27.76 -14.60
N ASP A 34 -0.29 28.77 -13.91
CA ASP A 34 0.50 29.92 -13.43
C ASP A 34 1.67 29.46 -12.55
N THR A 35 2.79 30.18 -12.63
CA THR A 35 4.00 29.88 -11.89
C THR A 35 4.01 30.57 -10.53
N ILE A 36 4.26 29.83 -9.45
CA ILE A 36 4.54 30.38 -8.11
C ILE A 36 5.93 29.91 -7.67
N GLY A 37 6.90 30.82 -7.61
CA GLY A 37 8.30 30.47 -7.39
C GLY A 37 8.84 29.60 -8.54
N SER A 38 9.34 28.40 -8.24
CA SER A 38 9.80 27.42 -9.25
C SER A 38 8.73 26.41 -9.68
N TRP A 39 7.51 26.50 -9.14
CA TRP A 39 6.47 25.48 -9.29
C TRP A 39 5.40 25.91 -10.30
N ARG A 40 5.08 25.01 -11.25
CA ARG A 40 4.07 25.22 -12.32
C ARG A 40 3.05 24.09 -12.43
N LEU A 41 3.17 23.05 -11.62
CA LEU A 41 2.29 21.88 -11.63
C LEU A 41 1.10 22.15 -10.71
N TRP A 42 -0.10 21.89 -11.23
CA TRP A 42 -1.37 22.04 -10.51
C TRP A 42 -2.12 20.70 -10.54
N ASP A 43 -2.62 20.30 -9.38
CA ASP A 43 -3.43 19.11 -9.15
C ASP A 43 -4.90 19.48 -9.14
N ARG A 44 -5.71 18.81 -9.97
CA ARG A 44 -7.17 18.85 -9.87
C ARG A 44 -7.60 17.84 -8.82
N THR A 45 -8.20 18.29 -7.74
CA THR A 45 -8.59 17.42 -6.63
C THR A 45 -10.05 16.97 -6.73
N SER A 46 -10.39 15.88 -6.04
CA SER A 46 -11.73 15.26 -6.03
C SER A 46 -12.84 16.17 -5.50
N ASP A 47 -12.49 17.21 -4.75
CA ASP A 47 -13.38 18.28 -4.28
C ASP A 47 -13.64 19.37 -5.34
N GLY A 48 -13.14 19.19 -6.57
CA GLY A 48 -13.34 20.12 -7.68
C GLY A 48 -12.41 21.34 -7.67
N CYS A 49 -11.41 21.36 -6.80
CA CYS A 49 -10.45 22.46 -6.67
C CYS A 49 -9.15 22.23 -7.45
N PHE A 50 -8.43 23.31 -7.75
CA PHE A 50 -7.02 23.24 -8.18
C PHE A 50 -6.07 23.62 -7.05
N VAL A 51 -5.01 22.83 -6.91
CA VAL A 51 -4.04 22.88 -5.82
C VAL A 51 -2.63 22.88 -6.42
N LEU A 52 -1.74 23.78 -6.01
CA LEU A 52 -0.39 23.82 -6.55
C LEU A 52 0.42 22.63 -6.00
N GLY A 53 1.06 21.84 -6.86
CA GLY A 53 1.61 20.53 -6.53
C GLY A 53 2.77 20.50 -5.54
N ARG A 54 3.28 21.67 -5.11
CA ARG A 54 4.18 21.75 -3.95
C ARG A 54 3.48 21.42 -2.63
N TRP A 55 2.16 21.62 -2.57
CA TRP A 55 1.36 21.48 -1.36
C TRP A 55 0.58 20.18 -1.30
N VAL A 56 0.58 19.40 -2.38
CA VAL A 56 0.11 18.02 -2.41
C VAL A 56 1.34 17.12 -2.35
N ILE A 57 1.54 16.46 -1.21
CA ILE A 57 2.69 15.55 -1.03
C ILE A 57 2.35 14.24 -1.73
N THR A 58 2.88 14.05 -2.95
CA THR A 58 2.59 12.86 -3.77
C THR A 58 3.72 11.81 -3.73
N GLY A 59 4.80 12.07 -2.98
CA GLY A 59 5.94 11.17 -2.85
C GLY A 59 6.79 10.98 -4.12
N LYS A 60 6.49 11.68 -5.22
CA LYS A 60 7.19 11.57 -6.52
C LYS A 60 7.53 12.95 -7.07
N THR A 61 8.61 13.06 -7.86
CA THR A 61 9.05 14.31 -8.52
C THR A 61 8.41 14.54 -9.90
N GLY A 62 7.37 13.78 -10.26
CA GLY A 62 6.72 13.79 -11.58
C GLY A 62 5.20 13.67 -11.51
N PHE A 63 4.55 13.53 -12.67
CA PHE A 63 3.11 13.34 -12.75
C PHE A 63 2.71 12.02 -12.05
N VAL A 64 1.73 12.09 -11.15
CA VAL A 64 1.17 10.96 -10.41
C VAL A 64 -0.27 10.64 -10.83
N ALA A 65 -0.84 11.49 -11.68
CA ALA A 65 -2.17 11.36 -12.27
C ALA A 65 -2.09 11.69 -13.79
N PRO A 66 -3.06 11.23 -14.60
CA PRO A 66 -3.11 11.59 -16.02
C PRO A 66 -3.21 13.10 -16.22
N LEU A 67 -2.81 13.57 -17.41
CA LEU A 67 -2.98 14.97 -17.78
C LEU A 67 -4.47 15.32 -17.86
N CYS A 68 -4.86 16.48 -17.32
CA CYS A 68 -6.21 16.99 -17.52
C CYS A 68 -6.46 17.28 -19.01
N ASN A 69 -7.71 17.18 -19.44
CA ASN A 69 -8.19 17.72 -20.71
C ASN A 69 -7.93 19.24 -20.77
N ALA A 70 -8.03 19.82 -21.96
CA ALA A 70 -7.79 21.25 -22.17
C ALA A 70 -8.71 22.18 -21.34
N ASP A 71 -9.88 21.69 -20.94
CA ASP A 71 -10.85 22.38 -20.07
C ASP A 71 -10.60 22.17 -18.57
N GLY A 72 -9.54 21.43 -18.20
CA GLY A 72 -9.19 21.14 -16.82
C GLY A 72 -9.98 19.98 -16.19
N THR A 73 -10.76 19.24 -16.97
CA THR A 73 -11.45 18.02 -16.51
C THR A 73 -10.56 16.78 -16.64
N PRO A 74 -10.79 15.72 -15.85
CA PRO A 74 -10.09 14.44 -16.04
C PRO A 74 -10.44 13.79 -17.39
N PRO A 75 -9.49 13.12 -18.07
CA PRO A 75 -9.79 12.35 -19.28
C PRO A 75 -10.74 11.21 -18.97
N ALA A 76 -11.58 10.84 -19.95
CA ALA A 76 -12.48 9.70 -19.82
C ALA A 76 -11.69 8.40 -19.50
N PRO A 77 -12.17 7.54 -18.60
CA PRO A 77 -11.48 6.30 -18.27
C PRO A 77 -11.34 5.41 -19.52
N ALA A 78 -10.13 4.92 -19.78
CA ALA A 78 -9.88 4.01 -20.89
C ALA A 78 -10.71 2.72 -20.72
N PRO A 79 -11.30 2.17 -21.80
CA PRO A 79 -11.98 0.88 -21.72
C PRO A 79 -11.00 -0.21 -21.29
N PRO A 80 -11.43 -1.19 -20.47
CA PRO A 80 -10.55 -2.24 -19.99
C PRO A 80 -10.08 -3.13 -21.14
N ALA A 81 -8.77 -3.40 -21.20
CA ALA A 81 -8.20 -4.40 -22.08
C ALA A 81 -8.62 -5.82 -21.64
N PRO A 82 -8.85 -6.77 -22.56
CA PRO A 82 -9.23 -8.12 -22.19
C PRO A 82 -7.98 -8.91 -21.75
N GLY A 83 -7.92 -9.31 -20.49
CA GLY A 83 -6.85 -10.14 -19.93
C GLY A 83 -7.14 -10.55 -18.48
N HIS A 84 -6.76 -11.78 -18.13
CA HIS A 84 -7.07 -12.53 -16.91
C HIS A 84 -7.35 -11.70 -15.64
N SER A 85 -8.49 -11.98 -15.00
CA SER A 85 -9.05 -11.24 -13.88
C SER A 85 -8.18 -11.27 -12.63
N HIS A 86 -7.26 -10.31 -12.52
CA HIS A 86 -6.67 -9.82 -11.27
C HIS A 86 -7.43 -8.57 -10.77
N HIS A 87 -8.75 -8.63 -10.75
CA HIS A 87 -9.55 -7.60 -10.10
C HIS A 87 -9.62 -7.91 -8.61
N MET A 88 -8.71 -7.32 -7.81
CA MET A 88 -8.81 -7.36 -6.35
C MET A 88 -10.21 -6.92 -5.91
N ALA A 89 -10.79 -7.67 -4.98
CA ALA A 89 -12.15 -7.43 -4.53
C ALA A 89 -12.27 -6.02 -3.88
N PRO A 90 -13.41 -5.32 -4.02
CA PRO A 90 -13.52 -3.89 -3.69
C PRO A 90 -13.30 -3.53 -2.23
N TRP A 91 -13.34 -4.50 -1.32
CA TRP A 91 -13.18 -4.30 0.12
C TRP A 91 -11.70 -4.31 0.56
N CYS A 92 -10.79 -4.48 -0.39
CA CYS A 92 -9.46 -4.97 -0.11
C CYS A 92 -8.35 -4.03 -0.50
N CYS A 93 -7.35 -3.94 0.38
CA CYS A 93 -6.33 -2.92 0.31
C CYS A 93 -5.11 -3.37 -0.44
N LYS A 94 -4.70 -2.60 -1.46
CA LYS A 94 -3.53 -2.92 -2.28
C LYS A 94 -2.21 -2.67 -1.57
N GLY A 95 -2.19 -1.81 -0.56
CA GLY A 95 -0.99 -1.37 0.14
C GLY A 95 -1.09 -1.56 1.64
N ILE A 96 -0.04 -1.13 2.33
CA ILE A 96 0.09 -1.13 3.79
C ILE A 96 0.64 0.23 4.24
N ASN A 97 0.57 0.52 5.54
CA ASN A 97 1.16 1.74 6.10
C ASN A 97 2.68 1.60 6.34
N ASP A 98 3.32 2.71 6.71
CA ASP A 98 4.77 2.82 6.94
C ASP A 98 5.29 1.89 8.00
N ALA A 99 4.48 1.64 9.05
CA ALA A 99 4.82 0.70 10.10
C ALA A 99 4.95 -0.73 9.55
N GLY A 100 4.08 -1.12 8.62
CA GLY A 100 4.19 -2.38 7.88
C GLY A 100 5.43 -2.46 7.00
N ILE A 101 5.72 -1.39 6.24
CA ILE A 101 6.92 -1.31 5.37
C ILE A 101 8.19 -1.44 6.22
N ALA A 102 8.26 -0.68 7.33
CA ALA A 102 9.39 -0.70 8.26
C ALA A 102 9.57 -2.11 8.87
N LEU A 103 8.47 -2.76 9.27
CA LEU A 103 8.52 -4.11 9.80
C LEU A 103 9.05 -5.12 8.77
N ILE A 104 8.60 -5.05 7.51
CA ILE A 104 9.13 -5.95 6.47
C ILE A 104 10.63 -5.70 6.28
N LYS A 105 11.07 -4.44 6.19
CA LYS A 105 12.49 -4.10 6.02
C LYS A 105 13.37 -4.54 7.20
N GLU A 106 12.82 -4.57 8.42
CA GLU A 106 13.52 -5.05 9.61
C GLU A 106 13.77 -6.56 9.56
N TYR A 107 12.79 -7.35 9.10
CA TYR A 107 12.85 -8.82 9.18
C TYR A 107 13.16 -9.54 7.86
N ALA A 108 13.07 -8.86 6.72
CA ALA A 108 13.55 -9.34 5.43
C ALA A 108 14.90 -8.65 5.13
N PRO A 109 16.05 -9.25 5.49
CA PRO A 109 17.34 -8.57 5.38
C PRO A 109 17.63 -8.17 3.92
N PHE A 110 18.11 -6.94 3.74
CA PHE A 110 18.45 -6.40 2.43
C PHE A 110 19.56 -7.21 1.74
N ALA A 111 19.28 -7.69 0.53
CA ALA A 111 20.24 -8.34 -0.35
C ALA A 111 20.58 -7.43 -1.55
N SER A 112 21.77 -6.82 -1.55
CA SER A 112 22.24 -6.00 -2.69
C SER A 112 22.54 -6.84 -3.94
N ASN A 113 22.82 -8.13 -3.77
CA ASN A 113 23.05 -9.08 -4.85
C ASN A 113 22.03 -10.23 -4.77
N PRO A 114 21.71 -10.89 -5.91
CA PRO A 114 20.79 -12.01 -5.92
C PRO A 114 21.28 -13.16 -5.02
N VAL A 115 20.40 -13.68 -4.16
CA VAL A 115 20.65 -14.80 -3.25
C VAL A 115 19.56 -15.86 -3.42
N ASN A 116 19.90 -17.14 -3.35
CA ASN A 116 18.88 -18.19 -3.37
C ASN A 116 18.25 -18.34 -1.99
N ASP A 117 16.93 -18.48 -1.95
CA ASP A 117 16.25 -18.95 -0.74
C ASP A 117 16.38 -20.48 -0.57
N TYR A 118 15.88 -21.02 0.54
CA TYR A 118 15.92 -22.45 0.82
C TYR A 118 15.13 -23.31 -0.20
N ALA A 119 14.21 -22.71 -0.96
CA ALA A 119 13.46 -23.35 -2.03
C ALA A 119 14.13 -23.21 -3.41
N GLY A 120 15.33 -22.61 -3.48
CA GLY A 120 16.06 -22.40 -4.72
C GLY A 120 15.57 -21.25 -5.58
N ARG A 121 14.66 -20.39 -5.07
CA ARG A 121 14.22 -19.19 -5.77
C ARG A 121 15.25 -18.08 -5.60
N LEU A 122 15.59 -17.42 -6.70
CA LEU A 122 16.51 -16.29 -6.69
C LEU A 122 15.80 -15.04 -6.16
N LYS A 123 16.32 -14.43 -5.10
CA LYS A 123 15.77 -13.24 -4.44
C LYS A 123 16.75 -12.08 -4.40
N ILE A 124 16.27 -10.84 -4.34
CA ILE A 124 17.08 -9.63 -4.15
C ILE A 124 16.32 -8.61 -3.27
N GLY A 125 17.01 -7.56 -2.81
CA GLY A 125 16.38 -6.48 -2.05
C GLY A 125 15.77 -6.98 -0.74
N TYR A 126 14.53 -6.60 -0.46
CA TYR A 126 13.79 -7.01 0.73
C TYR A 126 12.96 -8.29 0.51
N GLY A 127 13.40 -9.20 -0.36
CA GLY A 127 12.74 -10.49 -0.59
C GLY A 127 12.09 -10.66 -1.97
N HIS A 128 12.26 -9.69 -2.87
CA HIS A 128 11.76 -9.70 -4.24
C HIS A 128 12.21 -10.95 -4.99
N VAL A 129 11.27 -11.69 -5.60
CA VAL A 129 11.55 -12.92 -6.37
C VAL A 129 11.86 -12.57 -7.82
N CYS A 130 13.08 -12.91 -8.25
CA CYS A 130 13.52 -12.67 -9.62
C CYS A 130 12.81 -13.62 -10.59
N HIS A 131 12.04 -13.07 -11.53
CA HIS A 131 11.34 -13.87 -12.56
C HIS A 131 12.26 -14.39 -13.67
N ILE A 132 13.35 -13.66 -13.97
CA ILE A 132 14.37 -14.08 -14.95
C ILE A 132 15.76 -13.99 -14.30
N ARG A 133 16.28 -12.77 -14.17
CA ARG A 133 17.53 -12.45 -13.47
C ARG A 133 17.43 -11.06 -12.88
N CYS A 134 17.69 -10.93 -11.59
CA CYS A 134 17.87 -9.63 -10.97
C CYS A 134 19.26 -9.07 -11.29
N LYS A 135 19.35 -7.75 -11.44
CA LYS A 135 20.64 -7.08 -11.61
C LYS A 135 21.33 -6.96 -10.24
N PRO A 136 22.59 -7.40 -10.11
CA PRO A 136 23.37 -7.21 -8.88
C PRO A 136 23.68 -5.73 -8.63
N SER A 137 24.22 -5.43 -7.45
CA SER A 137 24.48 -4.07 -6.98
C SER A 137 23.22 -3.20 -6.88
N LEU A 138 22.13 -3.80 -6.40
CA LEU A 138 20.90 -3.10 -6.11
C LEU A 138 21.14 -2.11 -4.96
N ALA A 139 20.67 -0.87 -5.12
CA ALA A 139 20.71 0.16 -4.08
C ALA A 139 19.53 0.00 -3.09
N PRO A 140 19.67 0.41 -1.83
CA PRO A 140 18.58 0.33 -0.85
C PRO A 140 17.28 0.99 -1.31
N GLU A 141 17.35 2.14 -1.97
CA GLU A 141 16.19 2.88 -2.48
C GLU A 141 15.48 2.12 -3.61
N ALA A 142 16.26 1.45 -4.46
CA ALA A 142 15.71 0.59 -5.51
C ALA A 142 15.10 -0.69 -4.91
N ALA A 143 15.68 -1.24 -3.84
CA ALA A 143 15.10 -2.37 -3.12
C ALA A 143 13.78 -2.02 -2.42
N GLU A 144 13.67 -0.82 -1.87
CA GLU A 144 12.41 -0.31 -1.33
C GLU A 144 11.36 -0.11 -2.42
N THR A 145 11.77 0.37 -3.60
CA THR A 145 10.88 0.45 -4.76
C THR A 145 10.33 -0.92 -5.15
N LEU A 146 11.21 -1.94 -5.23
CA LEU A 146 10.77 -3.33 -5.49
C LEU A 146 9.82 -3.84 -4.42
N LEU A 147 10.10 -3.57 -3.13
CA LEU A 147 9.20 -3.97 -2.04
C LEU A 147 7.80 -3.35 -2.20
N LEU A 148 7.73 -2.05 -2.54
CA LEU A 148 6.45 -1.37 -2.77
C LEU A 148 5.72 -1.89 -4.01
N GLU A 149 6.44 -2.38 -5.02
CA GLU A 149 5.88 -3.03 -6.20
C GLU A 149 5.36 -4.46 -5.91
N ASP A 150 6.00 -5.18 -4.97
CA ASP A 150 5.64 -6.55 -4.58
C ASP A 150 4.48 -6.60 -3.57
N ILE A 151 4.35 -5.61 -2.67
CA ILE A 151 3.30 -5.55 -1.64
C ILE A 151 1.89 -5.81 -2.20
N PRO A 152 1.46 -5.20 -3.32
CA PRO A 152 0.16 -5.48 -3.93
C PRO A 152 -0.11 -6.94 -4.26
N GLU A 153 0.92 -7.72 -4.61
CA GLU A 153 0.76 -9.16 -4.87
C GLU A 153 0.44 -9.92 -3.58
N HIS A 154 1.19 -9.66 -2.51
CA HIS A 154 0.95 -10.27 -1.20
C HIS A 154 -0.39 -9.85 -0.58
N ALA A 155 -0.74 -8.57 -0.75
CA ALA A 155 -2.02 -8.03 -0.36
C ALA A 155 -3.18 -8.69 -1.11
N ALA A 156 -3.09 -8.81 -2.45
CA ALA A 156 -4.08 -9.48 -3.29
C ALA A 156 -4.24 -10.96 -2.92
N CYS A 157 -3.14 -11.60 -2.54
CA CYS A 157 -3.12 -12.98 -2.14
C CYS A 157 -3.85 -13.23 -0.82
N LEU A 158 -3.48 -12.48 0.24
CA LEU A 158 -4.20 -12.51 1.50
C LEU A 158 -5.68 -12.18 1.31
N CYS A 159 -5.97 -11.20 0.46
CA CYS A 159 -7.31 -10.81 0.10
C CYS A 159 -8.17 -11.95 -0.46
N ALA A 160 -7.63 -12.67 -1.43
CA ALA A 160 -8.32 -13.75 -2.11
C ALA A 160 -8.61 -14.93 -1.17
N ALA A 161 -7.84 -15.06 -0.08
CA ALA A 161 -8.00 -16.10 0.92
C ALA A 161 -9.09 -15.78 1.96
N LEU A 162 -9.47 -14.51 2.10
CA LEU A 162 -10.29 -14.02 3.20
C LEU A 162 -11.75 -13.75 2.79
N ASP A 163 -12.71 -14.05 3.68
CA ASP A 163 -14.15 -13.86 3.48
C ASP A 163 -14.62 -12.54 4.10
N HIS A 164 -14.10 -11.43 3.57
CA HIS A 164 -14.51 -10.06 3.90
C HIS A 164 -14.40 -9.58 5.37
N PRO A 165 -13.41 -9.98 6.18
CA PRO A 165 -13.21 -9.39 7.52
C PRO A 165 -12.82 -7.90 7.43
N THR A 166 -13.15 -7.15 8.48
CA THR A 166 -12.77 -5.73 8.61
C THR A 166 -11.53 -5.58 9.47
N PHE A 167 -10.47 -5.01 8.90
CA PHE A 167 -9.22 -4.72 9.61
C PHE A 167 -9.03 -3.22 9.83
N ASN A 168 -8.23 -2.85 10.83
CA ASN A 168 -7.56 -1.54 10.82
C ASN A 168 -6.24 -1.59 10.02
N CYS A 169 -5.62 -0.43 9.77
CA CYS A 169 -4.38 -0.38 8.96
C CYS A 169 -3.23 -1.20 9.53
N ASN A 170 -3.07 -1.26 10.86
CA ASN A 170 -2.00 -2.01 11.49
C ASN A 170 -2.25 -3.52 11.45
N GLU A 171 -3.50 -3.95 11.63
CA GLU A 171 -3.89 -5.36 11.45
C GLU A 171 -3.65 -5.82 10.01
N TRP A 172 -4.08 -5.02 9.03
CA TRP A 172 -3.83 -5.31 7.61
C TRP A 172 -2.33 -5.37 7.30
N ALA A 173 -1.57 -4.36 7.74
CA ALA A 173 -0.13 -4.30 7.53
C ALA A 173 0.63 -5.49 8.14
N ALA A 174 0.24 -5.92 9.34
CA ALA A 174 0.82 -7.09 9.99
C ALA A 174 0.57 -8.38 9.20
N LEU A 175 -0.66 -8.61 8.72
CA LEU A 175 -1.01 -9.81 7.96
C LEU A 175 -0.40 -9.83 6.55
N VAL A 176 -0.24 -8.67 5.91
CA VAL A 176 0.48 -8.56 4.62
C VAL A 176 1.98 -8.80 4.82
N SER A 177 2.59 -8.28 5.89
CA SER A 177 3.99 -8.63 6.22
C SER A 177 4.16 -10.14 6.43
N TRP A 178 3.24 -10.75 7.16
CA TRP A 178 3.25 -12.19 7.38
C TRP A 178 3.13 -12.93 6.05
N THR A 179 2.19 -12.52 5.18
CA THR A 179 2.00 -13.13 3.84
C THR A 179 3.23 -12.97 2.95
N HIS A 180 3.92 -11.83 3.00
CA HIS A 180 5.20 -11.64 2.31
C HIS A 180 6.26 -12.65 2.76
N ASP A 181 6.31 -12.96 4.06
CA ASP A 181 7.27 -13.90 4.64
C ASP A 181 6.99 -15.35 4.23
N ILE A 182 5.77 -15.82 4.47
CA ILE A 182 5.41 -17.23 4.33
C ILE A 182 4.94 -17.59 2.91
N GLY A 183 4.58 -16.59 2.11
CA GLY A 183 4.07 -16.74 0.75
C GLY A 183 2.63 -17.22 0.68
N CYS A 184 2.06 -17.11 -0.52
CA CYS A 184 0.64 -17.31 -0.78
C CYS A 184 0.09 -18.69 -0.45
N GLY A 185 0.79 -19.77 -0.80
CA GLY A 185 0.31 -21.12 -0.54
C GLY A 185 0.08 -21.35 0.95
N ASN A 186 1.07 -20.98 1.77
CA ASN A 186 0.97 -21.09 3.22
C ASN A 186 -0.11 -20.18 3.81
N THR A 187 -0.29 -18.97 3.27
CA THR A 187 -1.36 -18.05 3.71
C THR A 187 -2.73 -18.68 3.47
N ASN A 188 -2.98 -19.19 2.26
CA ASN A 188 -4.27 -19.75 1.86
C ASN A 188 -4.67 -20.97 2.71
N ASP A 189 -3.71 -21.83 3.03
CA ASP A 189 -3.95 -23.08 3.77
C ASP A 189 -3.90 -22.89 5.30
N SER A 190 -3.75 -21.65 5.77
CA SER A 190 -3.52 -21.38 7.18
C SER A 190 -4.77 -21.50 8.05
N VAL A 191 -4.59 -22.03 9.26
CA VAL A 191 -5.61 -21.96 10.33
C VAL A 191 -5.93 -20.49 10.67
N LEU A 192 -4.97 -19.58 10.54
CA LEU A 192 -5.18 -18.15 10.71
C LEU A 192 -6.31 -17.64 9.80
N VAL A 193 -6.20 -17.86 8.49
CA VAL A 193 -7.21 -17.45 7.51
C VAL A 193 -8.54 -18.17 7.77
N ALA A 194 -8.51 -19.48 8.05
CA ALA A 194 -9.72 -20.24 8.34
C ALA A 194 -10.51 -19.67 9.53
N ARG A 195 -9.82 -19.27 10.60
CA ARG A 195 -10.42 -18.65 11.79
C ARG A 195 -10.98 -17.25 11.51
N LEU A 196 -10.26 -16.44 10.73
CA LEU A 196 -10.75 -15.13 10.30
C LEU A 196 -12.02 -15.26 9.43
N ASN A 197 -12.06 -16.24 8.53
CA ASN A 197 -13.24 -16.52 7.70
C ASN A 197 -14.41 -17.08 8.50
N ALA A 198 -14.15 -17.71 9.64
CA ALA A 198 -15.18 -18.10 10.61
C ALA A 198 -15.73 -16.91 11.41
N GLY A 199 -15.30 -15.67 11.11
CA GLY A 199 -15.75 -14.46 11.78
C GLY A 199 -15.13 -14.23 13.16
N GLU A 200 -14.05 -14.95 13.48
CA GLU A 200 -13.32 -14.70 14.73
C GLU A 200 -12.60 -13.34 14.71
N SER A 201 -12.26 -12.84 15.90
CA SER A 201 -11.69 -11.50 16.08
C SER A 201 -10.40 -11.29 15.29
N THR A 202 -10.40 -10.25 14.45
CA THR A 202 -9.26 -9.81 13.65
C THR A 202 -8.07 -9.35 14.50
N SER A 203 -8.29 -8.99 15.76
CA SER A 203 -7.24 -8.63 16.70
C SER A 203 -6.75 -9.81 17.53
N ALA A 204 -7.61 -10.78 17.87
CA ALA A 204 -7.25 -11.91 18.73
C ALA A 204 -6.66 -13.11 17.97
N VAL A 205 -7.13 -13.38 16.74
CA VAL A 205 -6.63 -14.50 15.93
C VAL A 205 -5.14 -14.33 15.63
N PRO A 206 -4.63 -13.17 15.16
CA PRO A 206 -3.20 -13.01 14.89
C PRO A 206 -2.32 -13.24 16.12
N GLN A 207 -2.76 -12.82 17.32
CA GLN A 207 -2.02 -13.03 18.57
C GLN A 207 -1.76 -14.51 18.89
N THR A 208 -2.67 -15.39 18.48
CA THR A 208 -2.59 -16.83 18.79
C THR A 208 -2.07 -17.66 17.63
N GLU A 209 -2.28 -17.21 16.38
CA GLU A 209 -1.89 -17.95 15.19
C GLU A 209 -0.53 -17.53 14.63
N LEU A 210 -0.17 -16.25 14.62
CA LEU A 210 1.13 -15.81 14.09
C LEU A 210 2.33 -16.46 14.79
N PRO A 211 2.37 -16.62 16.14
CA PRO A 211 3.50 -17.27 16.81
C PRO A 211 3.79 -18.70 16.36
N LYS A 212 2.82 -19.40 15.76
CA LYS A 212 2.99 -20.77 15.25
C LYS A 212 3.78 -20.83 13.94
N TRP A 213 3.90 -19.70 13.23
CA TRP A 213 4.62 -19.56 11.96
C TRP A 213 6.08 -19.12 12.17
N ASN A 214 6.78 -19.85 13.04
CA ASN A 214 8.13 -19.53 13.48
C ASN A 214 9.16 -20.64 13.13
N LYS A 215 8.83 -21.59 12.26
CA LYS A 215 9.65 -22.77 11.99
C LYS A 215 10.28 -22.77 10.59
N GLY A 216 11.53 -23.21 10.52
CA GLY A 216 12.20 -23.66 9.30
C GLY A 216 12.23 -25.19 9.30
N GLY A 217 11.37 -25.82 8.50
CA GLY A 217 11.08 -27.25 8.66
C GLY A 217 10.46 -27.51 10.04
N SER A 218 11.03 -28.43 10.82
CA SER A 218 10.53 -28.77 12.16
C SER A 218 11.16 -27.96 13.30
N ILE A 219 12.11 -27.06 13.00
CA ILE A 219 12.91 -26.35 14.00
C ILE A 219 12.43 -24.91 14.11
N GLU A 220 12.17 -24.45 15.34
CA GLU A 220 11.89 -23.04 15.60
C GLU A 220 13.10 -22.17 15.30
N VAL A 221 12.89 -21.09 14.56
CA VAL A 221 13.91 -20.14 14.15
C VAL A 221 13.71 -18.85 14.96
N PRO A 222 14.67 -18.46 15.82
CA PRO A 222 14.52 -17.28 16.67
C PRO A 222 14.17 -15.99 15.92
N ALA A 223 14.74 -15.79 14.73
CA ALA A 223 14.44 -14.63 13.89
C ALA A 223 12.97 -14.60 13.43
N LEU A 224 12.38 -15.77 13.12
CA LEU A 224 10.96 -15.85 12.77
C LEU A 224 10.10 -15.62 14.00
N SER A 225 10.44 -16.18 15.17
CA SER A 225 9.74 -15.89 16.43
C SER A 225 9.71 -14.39 16.73
N ALA A 226 10.83 -13.69 16.54
CA ALA A 226 10.91 -12.24 16.71
C ALA A 226 10.02 -11.49 15.71
N ARG A 227 10.04 -11.89 14.42
CA ARG A 227 9.17 -11.33 13.39
C ARG A 227 7.70 -11.48 13.74
N ARG A 228 7.27 -12.67 14.15
CA ARG A 228 5.88 -12.94 14.55
C ARG A 228 5.46 -12.10 15.74
N ALA A 229 6.33 -11.93 16.73
CA ALA A 229 6.06 -11.05 17.87
C ALA A 229 5.91 -9.58 17.44
N ALA A 230 6.72 -9.10 16.50
CA ALA A 230 6.61 -7.74 15.96
C ALA A 230 5.31 -7.54 15.16
N GLU A 231 4.89 -8.52 14.36
CA GLU A 231 3.63 -8.46 13.61
C GLU A 231 2.42 -8.46 14.54
N VAL A 232 2.44 -9.29 15.58
CA VAL A 232 1.42 -9.27 16.64
C VAL A 232 1.37 -7.89 17.32
N LYS A 233 2.54 -7.35 17.70
CA LYS A 233 2.62 -6.03 18.32
C LYS A 233 2.06 -4.94 17.40
N LEU A 234 2.38 -4.98 16.11
CA LEU A 234 1.83 -4.04 15.13
C LEU A 234 0.31 -4.15 15.09
N ALA A 235 -0.25 -5.35 14.89
CA ALA A 235 -1.69 -5.57 14.84
C ALA A 235 -2.43 -5.10 16.11
N MET A 236 -1.80 -5.21 17.28
CA MET A 236 -2.36 -4.76 18.56
C MET A 236 -2.19 -3.26 18.83
N THR A 237 -1.35 -2.57 18.05
CA THR A 237 -1.16 -1.13 18.22
C THR A 237 -2.40 -0.42 17.72
N CYS A 238 -3.05 0.36 18.59
CA CYS A 238 -4.20 1.16 18.22
C CYS A 238 -3.86 2.01 16.99
N ALA A 239 -4.48 1.70 15.86
CA ALA A 239 -4.49 2.59 14.72
C ALA A 239 -5.44 3.74 15.08
N ASP A 240 -4.94 4.98 15.08
CA ASP A 240 -5.81 6.14 15.15
C ASP A 240 -6.70 6.14 13.90
N LYS A 241 -7.94 5.64 14.06
CA LYS A 241 -9.06 5.44 13.10
C LYS A 241 -9.18 4.01 12.54
N ALA A 242 -10.36 3.42 12.77
CA ALA A 242 -10.86 2.26 12.05
C ALA A 242 -11.13 2.62 10.57
N MET A 243 -11.05 1.63 9.67
CA MET A 243 -11.44 1.79 8.27
C MET A 243 -12.88 2.33 8.18
N PRO A 244 -13.15 3.32 7.31
CA PRO A 244 -14.53 3.71 7.03
C PRO A 244 -15.28 2.55 6.37
N THR A 245 -16.43 2.19 6.93
CA THR A 245 -17.34 1.22 6.33
C THR A 245 -17.95 1.79 5.04
N LEU A 246 -17.89 1.00 3.96
CA LEU A 246 -18.37 1.36 2.64
C LEU A 246 -19.90 1.23 2.56
N ASN A 247 -20.59 2.36 2.39
CA ASN A 247 -21.90 2.36 1.73
C ASN A 247 -21.71 2.65 0.24
N GLN A 248 -22.37 1.82 -0.56
CA GLN A 248 -22.34 1.59 -2.00
C GLN A 248 -22.02 2.78 -2.93
N THR A 249 -21.40 2.42 -4.08
CA THR A 249 -21.13 3.21 -5.29
C THR A 249 -19.96 4.19 -5.29
N ALA A 250 -18.74 3.68 -5.13
CA ALA A 250 -17.52 4.13 -5.83
C ALA A 250 -16.36 3.20 -5.46
N TYR A 251 -15.55 2.76 -6.44
CA TYR A 251 -14.40 1.88 -6.21
C TYR A 251 -13.39 2.51 -5.23
N PRO A 252 -13.10 1.89 -4.07
CA PRO A 252 -12.26 2.50 -3.05
C PRO A 252 -10.78 2.14 -3.25
N GLN A 253 -9.94 3.15 -3.41
CA GLN A 253 -8.51 3.04 -3.14
C GLN A 253 -8.36 3.03 -1.63
N CYS A 254 -7.91 1.90 -1.09
CA CYS A 254 -7.79 1.70 0.34
C CYS A 254 -6.88 2.72 1.03
N GLY A 255 -7.45 3.38 2.05
CA GLY A 255 -6.75 4.28 2.95
C GLY A 255 -5.87 3.51 3.92
N CYS A 256 -4.66 3.21 3.49
CA CYS A 256 -3.47 3.20 4.34
C CYS A 256 -2.35 3.79 3.48
N SER A 257 -1.96 5.05 3.69
CA SER A 257 -0.79 5.62 3.02
C SER A 257 -0.10 6.67 3.89
N LEU A 258 1.20 6.43 4.09
CA LEU A 258 2.36 7.35 4.13
C LEU A 258 2.15 8.79 4.61
#